data_AF-A0A8I0L2Z6-F1
#
_entry.id   AF-A0A8I0L2Z6-F1
#
_cell.length_a   1.000
_cell.length_b   1.000
_cell.length_c   1.000
_cell.angle_alpha   90.00
_cell.angle_beta   90.00
_cell.angle_gamma   90.00
#
_symmetry.space_group_name_H-M   'P 1'
#
loop_
_entity.id
_entity.type
_entity.pdbx_description
1 polymer ?
#
loop_
_entity_poly.entity_id
_entity_poly.type
_entity_poly.pdbx_seq_one_letter_code
_entity_poly.pdbx_strand_id
1 'polypeptide(L)'
;DPLAFAIGECHKRGMELHAWIVTIPAGNTRQVQLQGRSSVVRKNRTICKLYKGNWYLDPGNPGTKEYLSCIVKEITSRYDIDGIHFDYIRYPE
;
A
#
# COMPACT_ATOMS: atom_id res chain seq x y z
N ASP A 1 18.49 3.20 3.85
CA ASP A 1 17.15 2.62 3.63
C ASP A 1 16.59 2.22 4.99
N PRO A 2 15.51 2.87 5.46
CA PRO A 2 14.96 2.61 6.80
C PRO A 2 14.41 1.18 6.98
N LEU A 3 13.80 0.60 5.95
CA LEU A 3 13.23 -0.74 6.04
C LEU A 3 14.35 -1.79 6.13
N ALA A 4 15.37 -1.70 5.28
CA ALA A 4 16.52 -2.59 5.35
C ALA A 4 17.24 -2.52 6.70
N PHE A 5 17.37 -1.33 7.28
CA PHE A 5 17.94 -1.15 8.61
C PHE A 5 17.09 -1.84 9.69
N ALA A 6 15.78 -1.63 9.67
CA ALA A 6 14.87 -2.23 10.65
C ALA A 6 14.88 -3.77 10.59
N ILE A 7 14.88 -4.34 9.38
CA ILE A 7 14.99 -5.79 9.15
C ILE A 7 16.27 -6.33 9.80
N GLY A 8 17.41 -5.73 9.48
CA GLY A 8 18.70 -6.17 10.03
C GLY A 8 18.77 -6.10 11.55
N GLU A 9 18.18 -5.08 12.18
CA GLU A 9 18.13 -4.97 13.64
C GLU A 9 17.18 -5.98 14.31
N CYS A 10 16.06 -6.31 13.66
CA CYS A 10 15.15 -7.37 14.12
C CYS A 10 15.82 -8.75 14.03
N HIS A 11 16.39 -9.08 12.88
CA HIS A 11 17.03 -10.37 12.65
C HIS A 11 18.22 -10.63 13.59
N LYS A 12 19.03 -9.61 13.91
CA LYS A 12 20.11 -9.71 14.93
C LYS A 12 19.61 -10.14 16.32
N ARG A 13 18.33 -9.93 16.60
CA ARG A 13 17.67 -10.26 17.88
C ARG A 13 16.77 -11.50 17.77
N GLY A 14 16.80 -12.20 16.63
CA GLY A 14 15.92 -13.34 16.37
C GLY A 14 14.45 -12.97 16.26
N MET A 15 14.13 -11.72 15.90
CA MET A 15 12.77 -11.25 15.68
C MET A 15 12.44 -11.22 14.19
N GLU A 16 11.21 -11.60 13.85
CA GLU A 16 10.65 -11.42 12.51
C GLU A 16 10.20 -9.96 12.30
N LEU A 17 10.34 -9.45 11.08
CA LEU A 17 9.78 -8.19 10.64
C LEU A 17 8.84 -8.42 9.46
N HIS A 18 7.57 -8.11 9.69
CA HIS A 18 6.54 -8.16 8.65
C HIS A 18 6.18 -6.75 8.19
N ALA A 19 6.07 -6.54 6.87
CA ALA A 19 5.67 -5.25 6.33
C ALA A 19 4.15 -5.08 6.38
N TRP A 20 3.68 -3.98 6.98
CA TRP A 20 2.28 -3.62 7.06
C TRP A 20 1.88 -2.72 5.90
N ILE A 21 0.81 -3.08 5.18
CA ILE A 21 0.34 -2.37 3.99
C ILE A 21 -1.14 -2.01 4.15
N VAL A 22 -1.43 -0.72 4.07
CA VAL A 22 -2.80 -0.21 3.89
C VAL A 22 -3.21 -0.45 2.45
N THR A 23 -4.24 -1.28 2.25
CA THR A 23 -4.59 -1.78 0.92
C THR A 23 -5.54 -0.85 0.17
N ILE A 24 -6.71 -0.55 0.74
CA ILE A 24 -7.79 0.13 0.01
C ILE A 24 -7.78 1.66 0.14
N PRO A 25 -7.59 2.27 1.33
CA PRO A 25 -7.53 3.72 1.44
C PRO A 25 -6.36 4.35 0.66
N ALA A 26 -6.65 5.34 -0.19
CA ALA A 26 -5.67 6.10 -0.97
C ALA A 26 -5.45 7.54 -0.46
N GLY A 27 -6.16 7.94 0.59
CA GLY A 27 -6.04 9.23 1.26
C GLY A 27 -7.17 10.22 0.94
N ASN A 28 -7.25 11.31 1.69
CA ASN A 28 -8.24 12.35 1.44
C ASN A 28 -7.90 13.21 0.21
N THR A 29 -8.87 13.98 -0.28
CA THR A 29 -8.70 14.81 -1.48
C THR A 29 -7.51 15.77 -1.39
N ARG A 30 -7.25 16.36 -0.22
CA ARG A 30 -6.09 17.25 0.00
C ARG A 30 -4.77 16.48 -0.12
N GLN A 31 -4.67 15.31 0.50
CA GLN A 31 -3.47 14.46 0.42
C GLN A 31 -3.18 14.01 -1.02
N VAL A 32 -4.21 13.58 -1.75
CA VAL A 32 -4.09 13.20 -3.17
C VAL A 32 -3.64 14.38 -4.03
N GLN A 33 -4.10 15.60 -3.75
CA GLN A 33 -3.64 16.81 -4.44
C GLN A 33 -2.17 17.10 -4.15
N LEU A 34 -1.73 17.00 -2.89
CA LEU A 34 -0.34 17.22 -2.47
C LEU A 34 0.63 16.20 -3.09
N GLN A 35 0.21 14.95 -3.26
CA GLN A 35 0.99 13.92 -3.95
C GLN A 35 1.19 14.22 -5.45
N GLY A 36 0.40 15.11 -6.04
CA GLY A 36 0.55 15.54 -7.42
C GLY A 36 0.53 14.37 -8.40
N ARG A 37 1.48 14.37 -9.35
CA ARG A 37 1.64 13.30 -10.37
C ARG A 37 1.98 11.93 -9.78
N SER A 38 2.45 11.88 -8.53
CA SER A 38 2.82 10.61 -7.89
C SER A 38 1.62 9.82 -7.36
N SER A 39 0.47 10.46 -7.18
CA SER A 39 -0.73 9.83 -6.62
C SER A 39 -1.25 8.70 -7.50
N VAL A 40 -1.63 7.57 -6.87
CA VAL A 40 -2.31 6.46 -7.57
C VAL A 40 -3.61 6.92 -8.22
N VAL A 41 -4.33 7.86 -7.61
CA VAL A 41 -5.58 8.40 -8.16
C VAL A 41 -5.35 9.12 -9.49
N ARG A 42 -4.19 9.78 -9.66
CA ARG A 42 -3.83 10.44 -10.91
C ARG A 42 -3.22 9.47 -11.92
N LYS A 43 -2.42 8.51 -11.47
CA LYS A 43 -1.75 7.53 -12.33
C LYS A 43 -2.72 6.47 -12.88
N ASN A 44 -3.69 6.05 -12.06
CA ASN A 44 -4.62 4.98 -12.37
C ASN A 44 -6.01 5.30 -11.80
N ARG A 45 -6.69 6.27 -12.44
CA ARG A 45 -7.98 6.79 -11.98
C ARG A 45 -9.11 5.78 -12.03
N THR A 46 -9.02 4.77 -12.92
CA THR A 46 -10.05 3.78 -13.20
C THR A 46 -10.22 2.76 -12.06
N ILE A 47 -9.15 2.51 -11.31
CA ILE A 47 -9.19 1.63 -10.11
C ILE A 47 -9.51 2.41 -8.83
N CYS A 48 -9.83 3.70 -8.90
CA CYS A 48 -10.04 4.55 -7.73
C CYS A 48 -11.49 5.08 -7.64
N LYS A 49 -12.05 5.11 -6.43
CA LYS A 49 -13.36 5.68 -6.10
C LYS A 49 -13.23 6.81 -5.08
N LEU A 50 -14.01 7.87 -5.27
CA LEU A 50 -14.16 8.95 -4.30
C LEU A 50 -15.43 8.71 -3.50
N TYR A 51 -15.31 8.66 -2.17
CA TYR A 51 -16.43 8.47 -1.27
C TYR A 51 -16.26 9.34 -0.03
N LYS A 52 -17.28 10.15 0.30
CA LYS A 52 -17.27 11.10 1.43
C LYS A 52 -15.97 11.92 1.55
N GLY A 53 -15.45 12.41 0.42
CA GLY A 53 -14.23 13.24 0.37
C GLY A 53 -12.88 12.49 0.45
N ASN A 54 -12.93 11.16 0.59
CA ASN A 54 -11.75 10.28 0.64
C ASN A 54 -11.65 9.41 -0.61
N TRP A 55 -10.41 9.15 -1.04
CA TRP A 55 -10.10 8.27 -2.15
C TRP A 55 -9.79 6.87 -1.66
N TYR A 56 -10.28 5.89 -2.41
CA TYR A 56 -10.08 4.47 -2.17
C TYR A 56 -9.74 3.78 -3.48
N LEU A 57 -8.93 2.73 -3.43
CA LEU A 57 -8.92 1.73 -4.50
C LEU A 57 -10.28 1.03 -4.52
N ASP A 58 -10.70 0.51 -5.67
CA ASP A 58 -11.96 -0.22 -5.81
C ASP A 58 -11.71 -1.73 -5.73
N PRO A 59 -12.05 -2.42 -4.62
CA PRO A 59 -11.87 -3.87 -4.49
C PRO A 59 -12.57 -4.68 -5.60
N GLY A 60 -13.63 -4.13 -6.19
CA GLY A 60 -14.41 -4.79 -7.25
C GLY A 60 -13.81 -4.61 -8.65
N ASN A 61 -12.78 -3.77 -8.80
CA ASN A 61 -12.05 -3.63 -10.05
C ASN A 61 -10.85 -4.60 -10.04
N PRO A 62 -10.74 -5.53 -11.01
CA PRO A 62 -9.60 -6.46 -11.08
C PRO A 62 -8.24 -5.76 -10.97
N GLY A 63 -8.09 -4.60 -11.64
CA GLY A 63 -6.87 -3.80 -11.66
C GLY A 63 -6.32 -3.40 -10.28
N THR A 64 -7.17 -3.37 -9.26
CA THR A 64 -6.76 -3.14 -7.86
C THR A 64 -5.88 -4.28 -7.34
N LYS A 65 -6.26 -5.54 -7.64
CA LYS A 65 -5.47 -6.70 -7.25
C LYS A 65 -4.10 -6.68 -7.91
N GLU A 66 -4.04 -6.38 -9.20
CA GLU A 66 -2.76 -6.30 -9.91
C GLU A 66 -1.87 -5.18 -9.36
N TYR A 67 -2.44 -4.01 -9.08
CA TYR A 67 -1.71 -2.89 -8.48
C TYR A 67 -1.11 -3.26 -7.11
N LEU A 68 -1.91 -3.83 -6.21
CA LEU A 68 -1.43 -4.25 -4.89
C LEU A 68 -0.40 -5.37 -4.98
N SER A 69 -0.60 -6.33 -5.90
CA SER A 69 0.36 -7.42 -6.12
C SER A 69 1.72 -6.91 -6.62
N CYS A 70 1.74 -5.88 -7.45
CA CYS A 70 2.99 -5.24 -7.89
C CYS A 70 3.75 -4.59 -6.73
N ILE A 71 3.05 -3.89 -5.83
CA ILE A 71 3.66 -3.29 -4.64
C ILE A 71 4.25 -4.38 -3.73
N VAL A 72 3.46 -5.41 -3.43
CA VAL A 72 3.92 -6.54 -2.62
C VAL A 72 5.13 -7.20 -3.25
N LYS A 73 5.07 -7.47 -4.55
CA LYS A 73 6.19 -8.06 -5.30
C LYS A 73 7.44 -7.20 -5.19
N GLU A 74 7.32 -5.89 -5.38
CA GLU A 74 8.45 -4.98 -5.23
C GLU A 74 9.09 -5.09 -3.85
N ILE A 75 8.29 -5.04 -2.78
CA ILE A 75 8.80 -5.14 -1.40
C ILE A 75 9.49 -6.49 -1.19
N THR A 76 8.81 -7.60 -1.49
CA THR A 76 9.36 -8.96 -1.30
C THR A 76 10.58 -9.26 -2.17
N SER A 77 10.75 -8.57 -3.30
CA SER A 77 11.92 -8.74 -4.17
C SER A 77 13.14 -7.93 -3.74
N ARG A 78 12.93 -6.88 -2.95
CA ARG A 78 13.99 -5.93 -2.55
C ARG A 78 14.43 -6.10 -1.09
N TYR A 79 13.58 -6.69 -0.26
CA TYR A 79 13.79 -6.77 1.18
C TYR A 79 13.53 -8.18 1.70
N ASP A 80 14.38 -8.62 2.63
CA ASP A 80 14.28 -9.89 3.33
C ASP A 80 13.29 -9.77 4.50
N ILE A 81 12.02 -9.53 4.17
CA ILE A 81 10.93 -9.47 5.15
C ILE A 81 10.35 -10.85 5.40
N ASP A 82 9.88 -11.09 6.62
CA ASP A 82 9.36 -12.40 7.04
C ASP A 82 7.87 -12.57 6.71
N GLY A 83 7.17 -11.47 6.39
CA GLY A 83 5.79 -11.53 5.93
C GLY A 83 5.17 -10.19 5.57
N ILE A 84 3.92 -10.25 5.09
CA ILE A 84 3.08 -9.10 4.75
C ILE A 84 1.81 -9.14 5.59
N HIS A 85 1.47 -8.02 6.22
CA HIS A 85 0.18 -7.83 6.87
C HIS A 85 -0.65 -6.82 6.08
N PHE A 86 -1.78 -7.29 5.56
CA PHE A 86 -2.73 -6.41 4.88
C PHE A 86 -3.73 -5.82 5.85
N ASP A 87 -3.94 -4.52 5.76
CA ASP A 87 -4.97 -3.83 6.51
C ASP A 87 -5.91 -3.05 5.61
N TYR A 88 -7.11 -2.77 6.13
CA TYR A 88 -8.20 -2.09 5.45
C TYR A 88 -8.62 -2.77 4.13
N ILE A 89 -8.60 -4.11 4.05
CA ILE A 89 -9.21 -4.84 2.93
C ILE A 89 -10.74 -4.84 3.12
N ARG A 90 -11.35 -3.68 2.91
CA ARG A 90 -12.80 -3.48 3.01
C ARG A 90 -13.25 -2.26 2.23
N TYR A 91 -14.54 -2.22 1.90
CA TYR A 91 -15.17 -0.99 1.39
C TYR A 91 -15.29 0.08 2.49
N PRO A 92 -15.36 1.36 2.12
CA PRO A 92 -15.60 2.44 3.08
C PRO A 92 -17.04 2.42 3.61
N GLU A 93 -17.21 2.90 4.84
CA GLU A 93 -18.49 3.03 5.56
C GLU A 93 -19.08 4.45 5.53
#